data_AF-A6BE75-F1
#
_entry.id   AF-A6BE75-F1
#
_cell.length_a   1.000
_cell.length_b   1.000
_cell.length_c   1.000
_cell.angle_alpha   90.00
_cell.angle_beta   90.00
_cell.angle_gamma   90.00
#
_symmetry.space_group_name_H-M   'P 1'
#
loop_
_entity.id
_entity.type
_entity.pdbx_description
1 polymer ?
#
loop_
_entity_poly.entity_id
_entity_poly.type
_entity_poly.pdbx_seq_one_letter_code
_entity_poly.pdbx_strand_id
1 'polypeptide(L)'
;MKKRINPISYLGWLGIVGVIGINTGDFMLQLFLIYFIFFTYRNMPADELFWLNIRKSATRAFILEIILNSVMIILITILEKYNISSSAIRISIIRGFGIIFLIALLFFIVMLAWYGKQERKSVEDIYDNNKY
;
A
#
# COMPACT_ATOMS: atom_id res chain seq x y z
N MET A 1 -0.10 11.84 29.85
CA MET A 1 -1.08 11.21 28.93
C MET A 1 -0.47 9.93 28.35
N LYS A 2 -1.13 8.78 28.44
CA LYS A 2 -0.60 7.50 27.94
C LYS A 2 -0.51 7.57 26.41
N LYS A 3 0.70 7.45 25.84
CA LYS A 3 0.92 7.51 24.38
C LYS A 3 0.15 6.35 23.74
N ARG A 4 -0.96 6.65 23.05
CA ARG A 4 -1.75 5.63 22.36
C ARG A 4 -0.96 5.14 21.14
N ILE A 5 -0.88 3.82 20.98
CA ILE A 5 -0.24 3.20 19.83
C ILE A 5 -1.07 3.52 18.58
N ASN A 6 -0.40 3.87 17.49
CA ASN A 6 -1.07 4.12 16.22
C ASN A 6 -1.68 2.81 15.68
N PRO A 7 -3.01 2.74 15.43
CA PRO A 7 -3.65 1.52 14.98
C PRO A 7 -3.17 1.05 13.61
N ILE A 8 -2.67 1.94 12.75
CA ILE A 8 -2.07 1.53 11.46
C ILE A 8 -0.88 0.60 11.65
N SER A 9 -0.16 0.71 12.76
CA SER A 9 0.98 -0.17 13.03
C SER A 9 0.61 -1.64 13.21
N TYR A 10 -0.67 -1.97 13.47
CA TYR A 10 -1.12 -3.36 13.52
C TYR A 10 -1.08 -4.03 12.14
N LEU A 11 -1.16 -3.27 11.04
CA LEU A 11 -0.96 -3.81 9.69
C LEU A 11 0.43 -4.45 9.53
N GLY A 12 1.42 -4.03 10.33
CA GLY A 12 2.75 -4.60 10.31
C GLY A 12 2.80 -6.09 10.63
N TRP A 13 1.82 -6.62 11.36
CA TRP A 13 1.73 -8.04 11.66
C TRP A 13 1.47 -8.92 10.43
N LEU A 14 0.86 -8.36 9.38
CA LEU A 14 0.71 -9.06 8.09
C LEU A 14 2.07 -9.40 7.46
N GLY A 15 3.15 -8.70 7.85
CA GLY A 15 4.50 -9.01 7.40
C GLY A 15 5.00 -10.39 7.82
N ILE A 16 4.42 -11.01 8.85
CA ILE A 16 4.73 -12.40 9.25
C ILE A 16 4.43 -13.38 8.10
N VAL A 17 3.37 -13.13 7.31
CA VAL A 17 3.07 -13.93 6.11
C VAL A 17 4.25 -13.90 5.13
N GLY A 18 4.94 -12.76 5.03
CA GLY A 18 6.15 -12.59 4.24
C GLY A 18 7.30 -13.48 4.70
N VAL A 19 7.46 -13.63 6.02
CA VAL A 19 8.48 -14.51 6.61
C VAL A 19 8.18 -15.98 6.29
N ILE A 20 6.91 -16.38 6.33
CA ILE A 20 6.48 -17.72 5.89
C ILE A 20 6.83 -17.91 4.40
N GLY A 21 6.59 -16.90 3.56
CA GLY A 21 6.94 -16.91 2.14
C GLY A 21 8.44 -17.11 1.86
N ILE A 22 9.32 -16.60 2.73
CA ILE A 22 10.76 -16.88 2.63
C ILE A 22 11.03 -18.38 2.82
N ASN A 23 10.41 -18.98 3.84
CA ASN A 23 10.61 -20.40 4.17
C ASN A 23 10.02 -21.34 3.10
N THR A 24 8.90 -20.97 2.47
CA THR A 24 8.27 -21.77 1.41
C THR A 24 8.85 -21.51 0.02
N GLY A 25 9.66 -20.47 -0.17
CA GLY A 25 10.14 -20.05 -1.48
C GLY A 25 9.06 -19.42 -2.37
N ASP A 26 7.86 -19.16 -1.86
CA ASP A 26 6.78 -18.54 -2.63
C ASP A 26 6.95 -17.02 -2.67
N PHE A 27 7.34 -16.53 -3.85
CA PHE A 27 7.52 -15.11 -4.12
C PHE A 27 6.27 -14.28 -3.79
N MET A 28 5.05 -14.77 -4.06
CA MET A 28 3.82 -14.01 -3.80
C MET A 28 3.58 -13.80 -2.31
N LEU A 29 3.92 -14.80 -1.48
CA LEU A 29 3.87 -14.65 -0.03
C LEU A 29 4.96 -13.71 0.46
N GLN A 30 6.18 -13.78 -0.10
CA GLN A 30 7.29 -12.89 0.28
C GLN A 30 6.95 -11.40 0.12
N LEU A 31 6.08 -11.04 -0.83
CA LEU A 31 5.62 -9.65 -1.02
C LEU A 31 4.98 -9.05 0.24
N PHE A 32 4.42 -9.88 1.13
CA PHE A 32 3.84 -9.40 2.39
C PHE A 32 4.88 -8.77 3.33
N LEU A 33 6.18 -8.99 3.14
CA LEU A 33 7.23 -8.34 3.94
C LEU A 33 7.12 -6.80 3.93
N ILE A 34 6.56 -6.23 2.87
CA ILE A 34 6.30 -4.78 2.77
C ILE A 34 5.47 -4.25 3.94
N TYR A 35 4.58 -5.06 4.52
CA TYR A 35 3.74 -4.65 5.63
C TYR A 35 4.56 -4.25 6.86
N PHE A 36 5.78 -4.78 7.05
CA PHE A 36 6.63 -4.36 8.17
C PHE A 36 6.95 -2.87 8.19
N ILE A 37 6.85 -2.16 7.05
CA ILE A 37 6.92 -0.70 7.01
C ILE A 37 5.91 -0.06 7.96
N PHE A 38 4.74 -0.65 8.16
CA PHE A 38 3.71 -0.09 9.05
C PHE A 38 4.14 -0.02 10.52
N PHE A 39 5.13 -0.82 10.96
CA PHE A 39 5.67 -0.69 12.31
C PHE A 39 6.38 0.64 12.55
N THR A 40 6.87 1.31 11.49
CA THR A 40 7.46 2.65 11.60
C THR A 40 6.46 3.69 12.14
N TYR A 41 5.15 3.49 11.90
CA TYR A 41 4.09 4.39 12.37
C TYR A 41 3.67 4.13 13.83
N ARG A 42 4.18 3.09 14.51
CA ARG A 42 3.76 2.71 15.88
C ARG A 42 3.80 3.87 16.87
N ASN A 43 4.82 4.71 16.75
CA ASN A 43 5.09 5.83 17.64
C ASN A 43 4.63 7.19 17.09
N MET A 44 4.06 7.23 15.89
CA MET A 44 3.55 8.44 15.25
C MET A 44 2.17 8.79 15.83
N PRO A 45 1.93 10.05 16.26
CA PRO A 45 0.62 10.46 16.74
C PRO A 45 -0.44 10.26 15.64
N ALA A 46 -1.55 9.62 16.00
CA ALA A 46 -2.68 9.39 15.11
C ALA A 46 -3.71 10.52 15.27
N ASP A 47 -3.27 11.75 15.00
CA ASP A 47 -4.11 12.95 15.02
C ASP A 47 -5.01 13.07 13.78
N GLU A 48 -5.87 14.08 13.76
CA GLU A 48 -6.83 14.30 12.67
C GLU A 48 -6.15 14.48 11.31
N LEU A 49 -4.99 15.14 11.31
CA LEU A 49 -4.18 15.39 10.12
C LEU A 49 -3.58 14.09 9.56
N PHE A 50 -3.03 13.24 10.43
CA PHE A 50 -2.58 11.90 10.04
C PHE A 50 -3.71 11.07 9.41
N TRP A 51 -4.91 11.08 10.00
CA TRP A 51 -6.06 10.39 9.44
C TRP A 51 -6.53 10.97 8.11
N LEU A 52 -6.43 12.29 7.94
CA LEU A 52 -6.70 12.94 6.66
C LEU A 52 -5.73 12.45 5.57
N ASN A 53 -4.43 12.35 5.89
CA ASN A 53 -3.44 11.82 4.95
C ASN A 53 -3.65 10.35 4.60
N ILE A 54 -4.05 9.54 5.57
CA ILE A 54 -4.44 8.15 5.30
C ILE A 54 -5.58 8.13 4.31
N ARG A 55 -6.66 8.89 4.54
CA ARG A 55 -7.80 8.93 3.63
C ARG A 55 -7.39 9.39 2.24
N LYS A 56 -6.61 10.47 2.14
CA LYS A 56 -6.13 11.00 0.86
C LYS A 56 -5.25 10.01 0.10
N SER A 57 -4.36 9.31 0.81
CA SER A 57 -3.48 8.29 0.22
C SER A 57 -4.28 7.05 -0.19
N ALA A 58 -5.19 6.59 0.67
CA ALA A 58 -6.04 5.43 0.43
C ALA A 58 -6.95 5.65 -0.78
N THR A 59 -7.61 6.81 -0.88
CA THR A 59 -8.45 7.13 -2.04
C THR A 59 -7.65 7.11 -3.34
N ARG A 60 -6.43 7.67 -3.36
CA ARG A 60 -5.59 7.66 -4.56
C ARG A 60 -5.13 6.25 -4.94
N ALA A 61 -4.73 5.44 -3.97
CA ALA A 61 -4.34 4.05 -4.19
C ALA A 61 -5.52 3.18 -4.65
N PHE A 62 -6.70 3.38 -4.07
CA PHE A 62 -7.93 2.71 -4.46
C PHE A 62 -8.34 3.03 -5.90
N ILE A 63 -8.25 4.30 -6.32
CA ILE A 63 -8.51 4.69 -7.72
C ILE A 63 -7.51 4.00 -8.66
N LEU A 64 -6.22 3.98 -8.30
CA LEU A 64 -5.20 3.27 -9.08
C LEU A 64 -5.51 1.77 -9.20
N GLU A 65 -5.89 1.13 -8.09
CA GLU A 65 -6.28 -0.27 -8.04
C GLU A 65 -7.49 -0.59 -8.92
N ILE A 66 -8.53 0.25 -8.90
CA ILE A 66 -9.71 0.11 -9.78
C ILE A 66 -9.29 0.16 -11.25
N ILE A 67 -8.45 1.13 -11.62
CA ILE A 67 -8.00 1.30 -13.02
C ILE A 67 -7.24 0.05 -13.46
N LEU A 68 -6.26 -0.39 -12.67
CA LEU A 68 -5.44 -1.56 -12.99
C LEU A 68 -6.27 -2.85 -13.06
N ASN A 69 -7.20 -3.06 -12.13
CA ASN A 69 -8.10 -4.22 -12.16
C ASN A 69 -9.05 -4.18 -13.35
N SER A 70 -9.54 -2.99 -13.75
CA SER A 70 -10.39 -2.85 -14.93
C SER A 70 -9.63 -3.24 -16.20
N VAL A 71 -8.37 -2.80 -16.35
CA VAL A 71 -7.49 -3.23 -17.44
C VAL A 71 -7.28 -4.74 -17.42
N MET A 72 -7.03 -5.33 -16.26
CA MET A 72 -6.87 -6.77 -16.09
C MET A 72 -8.12 -7.54 -16.54
N ILE A 73 -9.31 -7.10 -16.14
CA ILE A 73 -10.58 -7.74 -16.55
C ILE A 73 -10.76 -7.66 -18.07
N ILE A 74 -10.48 -6.51 -18.69
CA ILE A 74 -10.55 -6.36 -20.15
C ILE A 74 -9.60 -7.36 -20.84
N LEU A 75 -8.37 -7.49 -20.34
CA LEU A 75 -7.40 -8.46 -20.87
C LEU A 75 -7.90 -9.90 -20.74
N ILE A 76 -8.44 -10.28 -19.57
CA ILE A 76 -9.01 -11.61 -19.34
C ILE A 76 -10.14 -11.90 -20.34
N THR A 77 -11.08 -10.96 -20.52
CA THR A 77 -12.21 -11.10 -21.46
C THR A 77 -11.73 -11.29 -22.90
N ILE A 78 -10.69 -10.58 -23.32
CA ILE A 78 -10.09 -10.75 -24.65
C ILE A 78 -9.47 -12.16 -24.78
N LEU A 79 -8.68 -12.59 -23.80
CA LEU A 79 -8.05 -13.91 -23.82
C LEU A 79 -9.08 -15.04 -23.87
N GLU A 80 -10.17 -14.91 -23.11
CA GLU A 80 -11.29 -15.85 -23.10
C GLU A 80 -11.99 -15.90 -24.47
N LYS A 81 -12.31 -14.74 -25.07
CA LYS A 81 -12.96 -14.66 -26.39
C LYS A 81 -12.18 -15.39 -27.48
N TYR A 82 -10.85 -15.35 -27.43
CA TYR A 82 -9.98 -16.03 -28.40
C TYR A 82 -9.59 -17.45 -27.99
N ASN A 83 -10.19 -18.01 -26.92
CA ASN A 83 -9.86 -19.32 -26.35
C ASN A 83 -8.36 -19.49 -26.03
N ILE A 84 -7.67 -18.40 -25.72
CA ILE A 84 -6.25 -18.39 -25.34
C ILE A 84 -6.19 -18.68 -23.83
N SER A 85 -6.33 -19.95 -23.45
CA SER A 85 -6.30 -20.38 -22.05
C SER A 85 -5.36 -21.57 -21.86
N SER A 86 -4.28 -21.34 -21.11
CA SER A 86 -3.37 -22.38 -20.63
C SER A 86 -3.31 -22.37 -19.10
N SER A 87 -2.84 -23.46 -18.50
CA SER A 87 -2.58 -23.50 -17.05
C SER A 87 -1.65 -22.37 -16.61
N ALA A 88 -0.62 -22.08 -17.39
CA ALA A 88 0.31 -20.97 -17.14
C ALA A 88 -0.40 -19.61 -17.16
N ILE A 89 -1.27 -19.34 -18.13
CA ILE A 89 -2.02 -18.07 -18.23
C ILE A 89 -2.93 -17.89 -17.01
N ARG A 90 -3.63 -18.95 -16.57
CA ARG A 90 -4.50 -18.89 -15.38
C ARG A 90 -3.71 -18.56 -14.11
N ILE A 91 -2.55 -19.18 -13.93
CA ILE A 91 -1.66 -18.88 -12.80
C ILE A 91 -1.16 -17.43 -12.87
N SER A 92 -0.78 -16.96 -14.06
CA SER A 92 -0.35 -15.57 -14.27
C SER A 92 -1.44 -14.56 -13.97
N ILE A 93 -2.72 -14.85 -14.28
CA ILE A 93 -3.85 -13.97 -13.94
C ILE A 93 -4.00 -13.84 -12.42
N ILE A 94 -4.01 -14.97 -11.69
CA ILE A 94 -4.12 -14.96 -10.22
C ILE A 94 -2.97 -14.17 -9.59
N ARG A 95 -1.75 -14.42 -10.04
CA ARG A 95 -0.56 -13.68 -9.60
C ARG A 95 -0.64 -12.20 -9.97
N GLY A 96 -1.20 -11.88 -11.12
CA GLY A 96 -1.38 -10.52 -11.61
C GLY A 96 -2.30 -9.68 -10.72
N PHE A 97 -3.40 -10.24 -10.21
CA PHE A 97 -4.22 -9.57 -9.19
C PHE A 97 -3.41 -9.27 -7.91
N GLY A 98 -2.60 -10.22 -7.45
CA GLY A 98 -1.69 -10.01 -6.33
C GLY A 98 -0.66 -8.89 -6.59
N ILE A 99 -0.10 -8.83 -7.80
CA ILE A 99 0.83 -7.77 -8.21
C ILE A 99 0.13 -6.41 -8.28
N ILE A 100 -1.09 -6.32 -8.81
CA ILE A 100 -1.87 -5.09 -8.86
C ILE A 100 -2.12 -4.56 -7.44
N PHE A 101 -2.54 -5.45 -6.53
CA PHE A 101 -2.70 -5.11 -5.12
C PHE A 101 -1.39 -4.58 -4.51
N LEU A 102 -0.26 -5.23 -4.79
CA LEU A 102 1.06 -4.76 -4.32
C LEU A 102 1.40 -3.37 -4.85
N ILE A 103 1.16 -3.11 -6.15
CA ILE A 103 1.42 -1.80 -6.76
C ILE A 103 0.57 -0.73 -6.07
N ALA A 104 -0.71 -0.99 -5.83
CA ALA A 104 -1.60 -0.08 -5.11
C ALA A 104 -1.12 0.17 -3.67
N LEU A 105 -0.68 -0.88 -2.97
CA LEU A 105 -0.15 -0.78 -1.61
C LEU A 105 1.16 0.04 -1.56
N LEU A 106 2.09 -0.20 -2.48
CA LEU A 106 3.31 0.60 -2.61
C LEU A 106 2.98 2.07 -2.86
N PHE A 107 2.05 2.32 -3.77
CA PHE A 107 1.61 3.67 -4.09
C PHE A 107 0.96 4.36 -2.87
N PHE A 108 0.15 3.64 -2.11
CA PHE A 108 -0.40 4.10 -0.84
C PHE A 108 0.69 4.50 0.15
N ILE A 109 1.69 3.63 0.37
CA ILE A 109 2.80 3.87 1.30
C ILE A 109 3.61 5.11 0.88
N VAL A 110 3.94 5.22 -0.41
CA VAL A 110 4.69 6.37 -0.94
C VAL A 110 3.89 7.66 -0.78
N MET A 111 2.59 7.66 -1.09
CA MET A 111 1.73 8.84 -0.91
C MET A 111 1.62 9.25 0.56
N LEU A 112 1.46 8.27 1.47
CA LEU A 112 1.37 8.54 2.90
C LEU A 112 2.68 9.14 3.44
N ALA A 113 3.83 8.61 3.01
CA ALA A 113 5.13 9.15 3.36
C ALA A 113 5.34 10.56 2.78
N TRP A 114 4.90 10.80 1.54
CA TRP A 114 5.02 12.09 0.88
C TRP A 114 4.20 13.18 1.57
N TYR A 115 2.93 12.93 1.89
CA TYR A 115 2.11 13.90 2.62
C TYR A 115 2.64 14.18 4.02
N GLY A 116 3.07 13.13 4.74
CA GLY A 116 3.69 13.32 6.05
C GLY A 116 4.96 14.19 6.00
N LYS A 117 5.73 14.11 4.91
CA LYS A 117 6.90 14.99 4.69
C LYS A 117 6.49 16.42 4.32
N GLN A 118 5.49 16.57 3.45
CA GLN A 118 5.00 17.89 3.02
C GLN A 118 4.46 18.70 4.21
N GLU A 119 3.76 18.04 5.14
CA GLU A 119 3.20 18.69 6.32
C GLU A 119 4.27 19.20 7.27
N ARG A 120 5.28 18.39 7.58
CA ARG A 120 6.39 18.81 8.44
C ARG A 120 7.07 20.06 7.90
N LYS A 121 7.32 20.07 6.59
CA LYS A 121 7.90 21.23 5.92
C LYS A 121 7.00 22.48 6.03
N SER A 122 5.68 22.32 5.81
CA SER A 122 4.76 23.46 5.91
C SER A 122 4.68 24.06 7.31
N VAL A 123 4.81 23.23 8.35
CA VAL A 123 4.85 23.70 9.74
C VAL A 123 6.14 24.45 10.02
N GLU A 124 7.28 23.92 9.59
CA GLU A 124 8.60 24.59 9.71
C GLU A 124 8.61 25.97 9.04
N ASP A 125 8.10 26.07 7.81
CA ASP A 125 8.03 27.32 7.04
C ASP A 125 7.16 28.40 7.74
N ILE A 126 6.10 28.01 8.45
CA ILE A 126 5.25 28.95 9.23
C ILE A 126 6.01 29.50 10.44
N TYR A 127 6.74 28.64 11.15
CA TYR A 127 7.50 29.07 12.32
C TYR A 127 8.66 29.99 11.95
N ASP A 128 9.33 29.74 10.83
CA ASP A 128 10.44 30.59 10.39
C ASP A 128 9.96 31.95 9.86
N ASN A 129 8.80 32.02 9.19
CA ASN A 129 8.22 33.29 8.75
C ASN A 129 7.70 34.16 9.92
N ASN A 130 7.30 33.56 11.05
CA ASN A 130 6.82 34.29 12.23
C ASN A 130 7.95 34.75 13.18
N LYS A 131 9.21 34.45 12.86
CA LYS A 131 10.38 34.91 13.64
C LYS A 131 10.92 36.27 13.23
N TYR A 132 10.38 36.86 12.16
CA TYR A 132 10.76 38.17 11.61
C TYR A 132 9.54 39.10 11.55
#